data_AF-A0AAJ6TTM3-F1
#
_entry.id   AF-A0AAJ6TTM3-F1
#
_cell.length_a   1.000
_cell.length_b   1.000
_cell.length_c   1.000
_cell.angle_alpha   90.00
_cell.angle_beta   90.00
_cell.angle_gamma   90.00
#
_symmetry.space_group_name_H-M   'P 1'
#
loop_
_entity.id
_entity.type
_entity.pdbx_description
1 polymer ?
#
loop_
_entity_poly.entity_id
_entity_poly.type
_entity_poly.pdbx_seq_one_letter_code
_entity_poly.pdbx_strand_id
1 'polypeptide(L)'
;ITWQGSNPSLPSLLLNSHLDSVPAEPSKWTHPPFSATLTPEGKIFARGAQDDKCIAIQYLEAIRNLKARNFVPTRTVHISFVPDEEIGGIDGADKFVKSKEFKDLDVGFVLDEGLASVNDEFRVFYADRSPWNLIIKAKGVPGHGSRMYDNGAMENLMNSIEVINRFRDSQFDIVKAG
;
A
#
# COMPACT_ATOMS: atom_id res chain seq x y z
N ILE A 1 -17.25 -3.03 -8.71
CA ILE A 1 -18.32 -2.28 -9.43
C ILE A 1 -17.94 -2.19 -10.91
N THR A 2 -18.89 -2.24 -11.84
CA THR A 2 -18.61 -2.08 -13.28
C THR A 2 -19.44 -0.95 -13.89
N TRP A 3 -18.78 -0.02 -14.57
CA TRP A 3 -19.39 1.03 -15.37
C TRP A 3 -19.04 0.82 -16.84
N GLN A 4 -20.03 0.36 -17.60
CA GLN A 4 -19.85 0.01 -19.00
C GLN A 4 -19.44 1.22 -19.85
N GLY A 5 -18.42 1.03 -20.68
CA GLY A 5 -17.95 2.02 -21.64
C GLY A 5 -18.70 1.98 -22.96
N SER A 6 -18.48 2.98 -23.80
CA SER A 6 -19.08 3.05 -25.14
C SER A 6 -18.40 2.17 -26.18
N ASN A 7 -17.17 1.72 -25.94
CA ASN A 7 -16.45 0.81 -26.84
C ASN A 7 -15.96 -0.45 -26.12
N PRO A 8 -16.66 -1.59 -26.24
CA PRO A 8 -16.32 -2.84 -25.55
C PRO A 8 -15.13 -3.59 -26.18
N SER A 9 -14.59 -3.15 -27.33
CA SER A 9 -13.39 -3.78 -27.91
C SER A 9 -12.08 -3.31 -27.29
N LEU A 10 -12.15 -2.33 -26.39
CA LEU A 10 -11.00 -1.75 -25.73
C LEU A 10 -10.80 -2.37 -24.34
N PRO A 11 -9.54 -2.65 -23.94
CA PRO A 11 -9.23 -3.07 -22.58
C PRO A 11 -9.76 -2.06 -21.55
N SER A 12 -10.19 -2.58 -20.41
CA SER A 12 -10.83 -1.82 -19.34
C SER A 12 -9.82 -1.04 -18.48
N LEU A 13 -10.34 -0.07 -17.74
CA LEU A 13 -9.63 0.63 -16.66
C LEU A 13 -10.08 0.05 -15.32
N LEU A 14 -9.14 -0.36 -14.47
CA LEU A 14 -9.41 -0.74 -13.09
C LEU A 14 -8.98 0.40 -12.15
N LEU A 15 -9.91 0.86 -11.33
CA LEU A 15 -9.66 1.76 -10.21
C LEU A 15 -9.57 0.91 -8.95
N ASN A 16 -8.36 0.73 -8.42
CA ASN A 16 -8.09 -0.05 -7.23
C ASN A 16 -7.89 0.85 -6.01
N SER A 17 -8.34 0.39 -4.86
CA SER A 17 -8.08 0.98 -3.54
C SER A 17 -8.22 -0.11 -2.49
N HIS A 18 -7.61 0.05 -1.33
CA HIS A 18 -7.76 -0.90 -0.22
C HIS A 18 -8.65 -0.34 0.88
N LEU A 19 -9.29 -1.25 1.64
CA LEU A 19 -10.22 -0.88 2.72
C LEU A 19 -9.76 -1.33 4.11
N ASP A 20 -8.71 -2.15 4.16
CA ASP A 20 -8.00 -2.39 5.40
C ASP A 20 -7.21 -1.14 5.82
N SER A 21 -6.61 -1.25 6.99
CA SER A 21 -5.85 -0.15 7.58
C SER A 21 -5.01 -0.72 8.71
N VAL A 22 -3.82 -0.18 8.94
CA VAL A 22 -3.01 -0.60 10.10
C VAL A 22 -3.72 -0.39 11.45
N PRO A 23 -3.28 -1.10 12.51
CA PRO A 23 -3.78 -0.86 13.86
C PRO A 23 -3.66 0.60 14.33
N ALA A 24 -4.50 0.98 15.29
CA ALA A 24 -4.45 2.26 15.97
C ALA A 24 -4.32 2.05 17.47
N GLU A 25 -3.50 2.88 18.12
CA GLU A 25 -3.34 2.91 19.58
C GLU A 25 -4.11 4.12 20.12
N PRO A 26 -5.36 3.98 20.62
CA PRO A 26 -6.22 5.13 20.90
C PRO A 26 -5.63 6.17 21.85
N SER A 27 -4.77 5.76 22.79
CA SER A 27 -4.07 6.64 23.73
C SER A 27 -3.09 7.61 23.08
N LYS A 28 -2.62 7.33 21.86
CA LYS A 28 -1.70 8.19 21.09
C LYS A 28 -2.43 9.15 20.15
N TRP A 29 -3.75 9.12 20.10
CA TRP A 29 -4.54 9.94 19.19
C TRP A 29 -5.18 11.12 19.91
N THR A 30 -5.12 12.29 19.28
CA THR A 30 -5.84 13.50 19.74
C THR A 30 -7.36 13.32 19.61
N HIS A 31 -7.81 12.53 18.64
CA HIS A 31 -9.22 12.21 18.39
C HIS A 31 -9.41 10.70 18.27
N PRO A 32 -10.55 10.11 18.69
CA PRO A 32 -10.74 8.67 18.59
C PRO A 32 -10.51 8.17 17.15
N PRO A 33 -9.67 7.15 16.92
CA PRO A 33 -9.15 6.81 15.60
C PRO A 33 -10.23 6.42 14.59
N PHE A 34 -11.40 5.93 15.03
CA PHE A 34 -12.47 5.49 14.13
C PHE A 34 -13.71 6.39 14.18
N SER A 35 -13.55 7.64 14.62
CA SER A 35 -14.66 8.60 14.76
C SER A 35 -14.91 9.49 13.54
N ALA A 36 -13.96 9.55 12.60
CA ALA A 36 -13.98 10.51 11.48
C ALA A 36 -14.20 11.96 11.95
N THR A 37 -13.45 12.39 12.97
CA THR A 37 -13.61 13.73 13.54
C THR A 37 -13.23 14.80 12.51
N LEU A 38 -14.19 15.65 12.14
CA LEU A 38 -13.98 16.84 11.32
C LEU A 38 -13.68 18.04 12.20
N THR A 39 -12.53 18.67 11.98
CA THR A 39 -12.12 19.90 12.68
C THR A 39 -12.71 21.16 12.02
N PRO A 40 -12.79 22.29 12.74
CA PRO A 40 -13.20 23.57 12.17
C PRO A 40 -12.36 24.02 10.96
N GLU A 41 -11.08 23.62 10.91
CA GLU A 41 -10.17 23.89 9.81
C GLU A 41 -10.37 22.93 8.61
N GLY A 42 -11.36 22.04 8.67
CA GLY A 42 -11.71 21.13 7.59
C GLY A 42 -10.88 19.85 7.52
N LYS A 43 -10.03 19.56 8.52
CA LYS A 43 -9.24 18.32 8.57
C LYS A 43 -10.07 17.18 9.15
N ILE A 44 -9.98 16.00 8.55
CA ILE A 44 -10.62 14.77 9.02
C ILE A 44 -9.57 13.89 9.70
N PHE A 45 -9.81 13.55 10.97
CA PHE A 45 -8.98 12.63 11.74
C PHE A 45 -9.68 11.27 11.86
N ALA A 46 -9.19 10.29 11.13
CA ALA A 46 -9.51 8.88 11.32
C ALA A 46 -8.43 7.96 10.72
N ARG A 47 -8.25 6.79 11.34
CA ARG A 47 -7.52 5.66 10.76
C ARG A 47 -8.23 5.22 9.48
N GLY A 48 -7.46 5.08 8.41
CA GLY A 48 -8.01 4.79 7.09
C GLY A 48 -8.39 6.03 6.28
N ALA A 49 -8.42 7.23 6.87
CA ALA A 49 -8.95 8.40 6.17
C ALA A 49 -8.09 8.85 5.00
N GLN A 50 -6.75 8.80 5.14
CA GLN A 50 -5.81 9.15 4.07
C GLN A 50 -5.26 7.91 3.34
N ASP A 51 -5.16 6.79 4.04
CA ASP A 51 -4.56 5.55 3.56
C ASP A 51 -5.54 4.40 3.93
N ASP A 52 -6.42 3.98 3.02
CA ASP A 52 -6.62 4.54 1.66
C ASP A 52 -8.10 4.85 1.32
N LYS A 53 -8.95 4.95 2.35
CA LYS A 53 -10.41 5.07 2.14
C LYS A 53 -10.81 6.37 1.45
N CYS A 54 -9.96 7.40 1.45
CA CYS A 54 -10.24 8.60 0.66
C CYS A 54 -10.28 8.31 -0.83
N ILE A 55 -9.37 7.50 -1.38
CA ILE A 55 -9.32 7.18 -2.80
C ILE A 55 -10.56 6.37 -3.19
N ALA A 56 -10.95 5.38 -2.38
CA ALA A 56 -12.18 4.62 -2.58
C ALA A 56 -13.41 5.52 -2.71
N ILE A 57 -13.57 6.50 -1.82
CA ILE A 57 -14.69 7.46 -1.86
C ILE A 57 -14.55 8.44 -3.04
N GLN A 58 -13.35 8.92 -3.35
CA GLN A 58 -13.10 9.80 -4.50
C GLN A 58 -13.54 9.14 -5.81
N TYR A 59 -13.24 7.86 -6.03
CA TYR A 59 -13.68 7.13 -7.22
C TYR A 59 -15.21 7.05 -7.30
N LEU A 60 -15.87 6.68 -6.20
CA LEU A 60 -17.33 6.59 -6.16
C LEU A 60 -17.98 7.96 -6.44
N GLU A 61 -17.49 9.02 -5.82
CA GLU A 61 -18.01 10.37 -6.01
C GLU A 61 -17.74 10.93 -7.42
N ALA A 62 -16.56 10.69 -7.98
CA ALA A 62 -16.24 11.08 -9.35
C ALA A 62 -17.18 10.39 -10.36
N ILE A 63 -17.38 9.07 -10.22
CA ILE A 63 -18.27 8.29 -11.08
C ILE A 63 -19.72 8.76 -10.91
N ARG A 64 -20.18 8.99 -9.68
CA ARG A 64 -21.52 9.50 -9.39
C ARG A 64 -21.75 10.85 -10.08
N ASN A 65 -20.80 11.78 -9.96
CA ASN A 65 -20.87 13.11 -10.55
C ASN A 65 -20.84 13.07 -12.10
N LEU A 66 -20.00 12.23 -12.69
CA LEU A 66 -19.92 12.08 -14.15
C LEU A 66 -21.19 11.44 -14.73
N LYS A 67 -21.73 10.40 -14.07
CA LYS A 67 -23.01 9.79 -14.46
C LYS A 67 -24.16 10.78 -14.40
N ALA A 68 -24.23 11.61 -13.35
CA ALA A 68 -25.25 12.65 -13.24
C ALA A 68 -25.20 13.69 -14.38
N ARG A 69 -24.05 13.81 -15.07
CA ARG A 69 -23.84 14.67 -16.24
C ARG A 69 -23.96 13.92 -17.57
N ASN A 70 -24.48 12.69 -17.57
CA ASN A 70 -24.62 11.82 -18.73
C ASN A 70 -23.30 11.55 -19.47
N PHE A 71 -22.16 11.63 -18.77
CA PHE A 71 -20.89 11.21 -19.35
C PHE A 71 -20.87 9.69 -19.52
N VAL A 72 -20.32 9.22 -20.65
CA VAL A 72 -20.10 7.80 -20.91
C VAL A 72 -18.62 7.61 -21.21
N PRO A 73 -17.87 6.82 -20.42
CA PRO A 73 -16.46 6.60 -20.67
C PRO A 73 -16.26 5.79 -21.94
N THR A 74 -15.15 6.01 -22.64
CA THR A 74 -14.83 5.22 -23.84
C THR A 74 -14.51 3.75 -23.48
N ARG A 75 -13.78 3.53 -22.38
CA ARG A 75 -13.45 2.21 -21.82
C ARG A 75 -14.46 1.83 -20.75
N THR A 76 -14.68 0.53 -20.57
CA THR A 76 -15.31 0.04 -19.35
C THR A 76 -14.42 0.35 -18.16
N VAL A 77 -15.04 0.83 -17.08
CA VAL A 77 -14.35 1.15 -15.81
C VAL A 77 -14.81 0.16 -14.75
N HIS A 78 -13.87 -0.53 -14.14
CA HIS A 78 -14.07 -1.37 -12.98
C HIS A 78 -13.55 -0.68 -11.73
N ILE A 79 -14.15 -0.99 -10.58
CA ILE A 79 -13.63 -0.62 -9.27
C ILE A 79 -13.44 -1.89 -8.46
N SER A 80 -12.24 -2.07 -7.92
CA SER A 80 -11.90 -3.09 -6.93
C SER A 80 -11.59 -2.44 -5.58
N PHE A 81 -12.02 -3.12 -4.53
CA PHE A 81 -11.68 -2.80 -3.15
C PHE A 81 -11.04 -4.03 -2.53
N VAL A 82 -9.77 -3.95 -2.18
CA VAL A 82 -9.00 -5.08 -1.66
C VAL A 82 -8.92 -5.04 -0.12
N PRO A 83 -8.84 -6.20 0.56
CA PRO A 83 -9.03 -6.27 2.01
C PRO A 83 -7.75 -6.44 2.83
N ASP A 84 -6.58 -6.55 2.21
CA ASP A 84 -5.35 -7.02 2.88
C ASP A 84 -4.06 -6.37 2.34
N GLU A 85 -4.13 -5.17 1.78
CA GLU A 85 -2.96 -4.46 1.23
C GLU A 85 -1.89 -4.26 2.31
N GLU A 86 -2.29 -3.84 3.51
CA GLU A 86 -1.39 -3.44 4.60
C GLU A 86 -0.60 -4.63 5.18
N ILE A 87 -0.99 -5.85 4.80
CA ILE A 87 -0.31 -7.11 5.15
C ILE A 87 0.25 -7.85 3.92
N GLY A 88 0.24 -7.22 2.75
CA GLY A 88 0.92 -7.66 1.52
C GLY A 88 0.03 -8.26 0.44
N GLY A 89 -1.30 -8.23 0.57
CA GLY A 89 -2.22 -8.56 -0.52
C GLY A 89 -2.31 -10.04 -0.93
N ILE A 90 -1.77 -10.96 -0.11
CA ILE A 90 -1.61 -12.38 -0.45
C ILE A 90 -2.96 -13.10 -0.56
N ASP A 91 -3.91 -12.78 0.31
CA ASP A 91 -5.21 -13.44 0.37
C ASP A 91 -6.28 -12.72 -0.46
N GLY A 92 -6.10 -11.43 -0.74
CA GLY A 92 -6.95 -10.64 -1.62
C GLY A 92 -6.39 -10.55 -3.04
N ALA A 93 -5.63 -9.50 -3.32
CA ALA A 93 -5.21 -9.11 -4.67
C ALA A 93 -4.45 -10.23 -5.41
N ASP A 94 -3.48 -10.89 -4.77
CA ASP A 94 -2.66 -11.94 -5.40
C ASP A 94 -3.49 -13.14 -5.87
N LYS A 95 -4.53 -13.52 -5.12
CA LYS A 95 -5.47 -14.57 -5.54
C LYS A 95 -6.44 -14.07 -6.60
N PHE A 96 -6.93 -12.85 -6.46
CA PHE A 96 -7.90 -12.27 -7.39
C PHE A 96 -7.31 -12.17 -8.80
N VAL A 97 -6.08 -11.67 -8.97
CA VAL A 97 -5.45 -11.51 -10.30
C VAL A 97 -5.22 -12.84 -11.03
N LYS A 98 -5.18 -13.96 -10.31
CA LYS A 98 -5.02 -15.32 -10.88
C LYS A 98 -6.36 -15.94 -11.30
N SER A 99 -7.47 -15.38 -10.84
CA SER A 99 -8.81 -15.95 -11.01
C SER A 99 -9.32 -15.78 -12.44
N LYS A 100 -10.41 -16.48 -12.78
CA LYS A 100 -11.08 -16.32 -14.07
C LYS A 100 -11.80 -14.97 -14.11
N GLU A 101 -12.41 -14.58 -13.00
CA GLU A 101 -13.17 -13.35 -12.85
C GLU A 101 -12.31 -12.12 -13.17
N PHE A 102 -11.05 -12.09 -12.71
CA PHE A 102 -10.13 -10.99 -13.06
C PHE A 102 -9.76 -10.99 -14.55
N LYS A 103 -9.51 -12.17 -15.14
CA LYS A 103 -9.22 -12.27 -16.58
C LYS A 103 -10.39 -11.79 -17.43
N ASP A 104 -11.61 -12.07 -17.01
CA ASP A 104 -12.83 -11.65 -17.69
C ASP A 104 -13.06 -10.12 -17.62
N LEU A 105 -12.34 -9.39 -16.76
CA LEU A 105 -12.38 -7.92 -16.72
C LEU A 105 -11.59 -7.26 -17.88
N ASP A 106 -10.69 -7.99 -18.56
CA ASP A 106 -9.84 -7.48 -19.65
C ASP A 106 -9.12 -6.16 -19.28
N VAL A 107 -8.48 -6.14 -18.11
CA VAL A 107 -7.84 -4.92 -17.57
C VAL A 107 -6.62 -4.54 -18.39
N GLY A 108 -6.64 -3.35 -19.00
CA GLY A 108 -5.48 -2.78 -19.70
C GLY A 108 -4.69 -1.77 -18.88
N PHE A 109 -5.35 -1.08 -17.95
CA PHE A 109 -4.73 -0.08 -17.07
C PHE A 109 -5.28 -0.22 -15.66
N VAL A 110 -4.41 -0.05 -14.68
CA VAL A 110 -4.79 0.05 -13.26
C VAL A 110 -4.36 1.43 -12.76
N LEU A 111 -5.27 2.11 -12.07
CA LEU A 111 -4.92 3.21 -11.17
C LEU A 111 -5.05 2.68 -9.76
N ASP A 112 -3.94 2.72 -9.03
CA ASP A 112 -3.86 2.33 -7.63
C ASP A 112 -3.53 3.55 -6.77
N GLU A 113 -3.35 3.32 -5.47
CA GLU A 113 -2.90 4.38 -4.57
C GLU A 113 -1.52 4.95 -4.93
N GLY A 114 -1.22 6.09 -4.32
CA GLY A 114 0.08 6.74 -4.43
C GLY A 114 0.31 7.64 -3.23
N LEU A 115 1.41 8.38 -3.25
CA LEU A 115 1.71 9.30 -2.16
C LEU A 115 0.72 10.48 -2.13
N ALA A 116 0.31 10.85 -0.92
CA ALA A 116 -0.48 12.06 -0.71
C ALA A 116 0.26 13.31 -1.23
N SER A 117 -0.42 14.12 -2.05
CA SER A 117 0.08 15.41 -2.49
C SER A 117 -0.06 16.46 -1.39
N VAL A 118 1.00 17.22 -1.15
CA VAL A 118 1.03 18.33 -0.17
C VAL A 118 0.49 19.66 -0.74
N ASN A 119 0.27 19.71 -2.06
CA ASN A 119 -0.17 20.85 -2.84
C ASN A 119 -1.04 20.37 -4.01
N ASP A 120 -1.41 21.27 -4.92
CA ASP A 120 -2.25 20.95 -6.10
C ASP A 120 -1.49 20.24 -7.24
N GLU A 121 -0.28 19.74 -7.00
CA GLU A 121 0.49 18.98 -7.98
C GLU A 121 0.30 17.48 -7.75
N PHE A 122 -0.23 16.81 -8.77
CA PHE A 122 -0.40 15.36 -8.75
C PHE A 122 0.84 14.67 -9.30
N ARG A 123 1.38 13.75 -8.52
CA ARG A 123 2.52 12.93 -8.94
C ARG A 123 2.00 11.61 -9.50
N VAL A 124 2.54 11.22 -10.65
CA VAL A 124 2.25 9.94 -11.28
C VAL A 124 3.44 9.03 -11.05
N PHE A 125 3.19 7.92 -10.37
CA PHE A 125 4.16 6.85 -10.18
C PHE A 125 3.85 5.73 -11.18
N TYR A 126 4.89 5.11 -11.73
CA TYR A 126 4.75 4.03 -12.71
C TYR A 126 5.46 2.74 -12.28
N ALA A 127 6.07 2.74 -11.10
CA ALA A 127 6.77 1.61 -10.54
C ALA A 127 6.91 1.78 -9.03
N ASP A 128 6.80 0.66 -8.31
CA ASP A 128 7.06 0.57 -6.88
C ASP A 128 8.30 -0.26 -6.58
N ARG A 129 8.88 -0.02 -5.41
CA ARG A 129 9.97 -0.87 -4.88
C ARG A 129 9.36 -2.10 -4.22
N SER A 130 9.95 -3.27 -4.47
CA SER A 130 9.51 -4.49 -3.77
C SER A 130 10.11 -4.57 -2.37
N PRO A 131 9.30 -4.66 -1.31
CA PRO A 131 9.81 -4.83 0.05
C PRO A 131 10.38 -6.24 0.23
N TRP A 132 11.55 -6.35 0.87
CA TRP A 132 12.16 -7.62 1.24
C TRP A 132 12.18 -7.75 2.76
N ASN A 133 11.38 -8.69 3.26
CA ASN A 133 11.31 -8.99 4.70
C ASN A 133 12.23 -10.18 5.01
N LEU A 134 13.17 -10.00 5.94
CA LEU A 134 14.12 -11.05 6.35
C LEU A 134 14.01 -11.32 7.86
N ILE A 135 14.02 -12.61 8.22
CA ILE A 135 14.17 -13.06 9.61
C ILE A 135 15.56 -13.67 9.78
N ILE A 136 16.41 -13.03 10.58
CA ILE A 136 17.76 -13.51 10.86
C ILE A 136 17.77 -14.23 12.20
N LYS A 137 18.10 -15.53 12.17
CA LYS A 137 18.25 -16.36 13.36
C LYS A 137 19.71 -16.76 13.55
N ALA A 138 20.41 -16.05 14.43
CA ALA A 138 21.76 -16.41 14.82
C ALA A 138 21.76 -17.54 15.86
N LYS A 139 22.72 -18.44 15.76
CA LYS A 139 22.96 -19.55 16.71
C LYS A 139 24.43 -19.53 17.13
N GLY A 140 24.70 -20.00 18.33
CA GLY A 140 26.07 -20.11 18.85
C GLY A 140 26.11 -20.91 20.14
N VAL A 141 27.32 -21.22 20.61
CA VAL A 141 27.54 -22.05 21.79
C VAL A 141 27.09 -21.30 23.06
N PRO A 142 26.33 -21.92 23.98
CA PRO A 142 25.98 -21.31 25.25
C PRO A 142 27.21 -21.23 26.18
N GLY A 143 27.31 -20.17 26.98
CA GLY A 143 28.46 -19.94 27.84
C GLY A 143 28.12 -19.11 29.08
N HIS A 144 28.92 -19.27 30.14
CA HIS A 144 28.82 -18.44 31.34
C HIS A 144 29.25 -17.00 31.01
N GLY A 145 28.44 -16.00 31.39
CA GLY A 145 28.65 -14.60 31.00
C GLY A 145 29.97 -13.95 31.45
N SER A 146 30.71 -14.59 32.36
CA SER A 146 32.06 -14.16 32.75
C SER A 146 33.16 -14.66 31.82
N ARG A 147 32.83 -15.43 30.79
CA ARG A 147 33.77 -15.95 29.78
C ARG A 147 33.28 -15.55 28.40
N MET A 148 34.21 -15.05 27.59
CA MET A 148 33.97 -14.77 26.18
C MET A 148 34.21 -16.06 25.39
N TYR A 149 33.26 -16.42 24.52
CA TYR A 149 33.36 -17.56 23.62
C TYR A 149 33.19 -17.05 22.20
N ASP A 150 34.06 -17.49 21.31
CA ASP A 150 33.92 -17.23 19.88
C ASP A 150 32.71 -17.98 19.32
N ASN A 151 32.15 -17.46 18.23
CA ASN A 151 31.00 -18.03 17.53
C ASN A 151 29.73 -18.09 18.41
N GLY A 152 29.58 -17.09 19.28
CA GLY A 152 28.38 -16.89 20.08
C GLY A 152 27.20 -16.43 19.23
N ALA A 153 25.97 -16.68 19.69
CA ALA A 153 24.77 -16.27 18.94
C ALA A 153 24.72 -14.75 18.75
N MET A 154 25.13 -13.98 19.76
CA MET A 154 25.19 -12.51 19.67
C MET A 154 26.28 -12.02 18.70
N GLU A 155 27.46 -12.63 18.72
CA GLU A 155 28.55 -12.29 17.79
C GLU A 155 28.10 -12.50 16.34
N ASN A 156 27.51 -13.66 16.04
CA ASN A 156 27.00 -13.99 14.72
C ASN A 156 25.88 -13.05 14.25
N LEU A 157 25.01 -12.63 15.18
CA LEU A 157 23.98 -11.64 14.88
C LEU A 157 24.59 -10.28 14.55
N MET A 158 25.57 -9.83 15.34
CA MET A 158 26.27 -8.56 15.10
C MET A 158 26.98 -8.56 13.75
N ASN A 159 27.68 -9.63 13.40
CA ASN A 159 28.32 -9.79 12.09
C ASN A 159 27.31 -9.66 10.94
N SER A 160 26.11 -10.23 11.11
CA SER A 160 25.03 -10.12 10.11
C SER A 160 24.51 -8.69 9.97
N ILE A 161 24.31 -7.99 11.09
CA ILE A 161 23.88 -6.59 11.11
C ILE A 161 24.92 -5.69 10.43
N GLU A 162 26.21 -5.91 10.69
CA GLU A 162 27.27 -5.14 10.05
C GLU A 162 27.30 -5.29 8.53
N VAL A 163 27.09 -6.51 8.02
CA VAL A 163 26.99 -6.74 6.57
C VAL A 163 25.82 -5.96 5.97
N ILE A 164 24.67 -5.99 6.64
CA ILE A 164 23.46 -5.28 6.19
C ILE A 164 23.69 -3.76 6.21
N ASN A 165 24.33 -3.22 7.25
CA ASN A 165 24.64 -1.80 7.33
C ASN A 165 25.61 -1.38 6.24
N ARG A 166 26.70 -2.13 6.00
CA ARG A 166 27.63 -1.85 4.89
C ARG A 166 26.93 -1.89 3.53
N PHE A 167 26.02 -2.84 3.32
CA PHE A 167 25.22 -2.87 2.10
C PHE A 167 24.34 -1.63 2.00
N ARG A 168 23.58 -1.29 3.05
CA ARG A 168 22.74 -0.08 3.10
C ARG A 168 23.54 1.18 2.78
N ASP A 169 24.71 1.35 3.38
CA ASP A 169 25.56 2.52 3.16
C ASP A 169 26.01 2.60 1.69
N SER A 170 26.37 1.48 1.07
CA SER A 170 26.74 1.44 -0.35
C SER A 170 25.58 1.76 -1.31
N GLN A 171 24.33 1.59 -0.86
CA GLN A 171 23.13 1.92 -1.64
C GLN A 171 22.55 3.30 -1.29
N PHE A 172 23.02 3.96 -0.24
CA PHE A 172 22.33 5.10 0.37
C PHE A 172 22.16 6.27 -0.60
N ASP A 173 23.21 6.65 -1.31
CA ASP A 173 23.17 7.78 -2.25
C ASP A 173 22.29 7.48 -3.47
N ILE A 174 22.29 6.23 -3.95
CA ILE A 174 21.42 5.77 -5.04
C ILE A 174 19.96 5.90 -4.63
N VAL A 175 19.63 5.44 -3.42
CA VAL A 175 18.25 5.44 -2.90
C VAL A 175 17.75 6.84 -2.56
N LYS A 176 18.65 7.72 -2.09
CA LYS A 176 18.34 9.10 -1.70
C LYS A 176 18.15 10.03 -2.90
N ALA A 177 18.76 9.72 -4.03
CA ALA A 177 18.65 10.52 -5.25
C ALA A 177 17.25 10.50 -5.89
N GLY A 178 16.36 9.59 -5.45
CA GLY A 178 15.01 9.42 -5.99
C GLY A 178 15.01 8.42 -7.12
#